data_AF-A0A662C767-F1
#
_entry.id   AF-A0A662C767-F1
#
_cell.length_a   1.000
_cell.length_b   1.000
_cell.length_c   1.000
_cell.angle_alpha   90.00
_cell.angle_beta   90.00
_cell.angle_gamma   90.00
#
_symmetry.space_group_name_H-M   'P 1'
#
loop_
_entity.id
_entity.type
_entity.pdbx_description
1 polymer ?
#
loop_
_entity_poly.entity_id
_entity_poly.type
_entity_poly.pdbx_seq_one_letter_code
_entity_poly.pdbx_strand_id
1 'polypeptide(L)'
;PEKVNEKLKFINLNTPPQKSKKLKNKFNLLQLIVSINSFFPLLIWKKVKPTIKQKEYIATFRFAVGITAFPIFYFIQKGIITYFFGSTIGWVYLILSFLSVFLLTKTHK
;
A
#
# COMPACT_ATOMS: atom_id res chain seq x y z
N PRO A 1 1.24 31.61 -22.85
CA PRO A 1 2.26 30.87 -23.64
C PRO A 1 3.69 31.37 -23.35
N GLU A 2 3.93 32.68 -23.33
CA GLU A 2 5.26 33.28 -23.10
C GLU A 2 5.91 32.91 -21.77
N LYS A 3 5.16 32.92 -20.66
CA LYS A 3 5.67 32.56 -19.32
C LYS A 3 6.19 31.12 -19.21
N VAL A 4 5.69 30.21 -20.06
CA VAL A 4 6.19 28.83 -20.14
C VAL A 4 7.54 28.81 -20.88
N ASN A 5 7.64 29.56 -21.98
CA ASN A 5 8.86 29.67 -22.78
C ASN A 5 10.01 30.34 -22.03
N GLU A 6 9.72 31.31 -21.16
CA GLU A 6 10.76 31.89 -20.30
C GLU A 6 11.32 30.90 -19.30
N LYS A 7 10.48 30.05 -18.69
CA LYS A 7 10.93 29.01 -17.75
C LYS A 7 11.80 27.95 -18.43
N LEU A 8 11.55 27.66 -19.71
CA LEU A 8 12.35 26.70 -20.49
C LEU A 8 13.78 27.16 -20.74
N LYS A 9 14.04 28.49 -20.78
CA LYS A 9 15.39 29.04 -21.00
C LYS A 9 16.37 28.71 -19.86
N PHE A 10 15.86 28.44 -18.65
CA PHE A 10 16.67 28.19 -17.45
C PHE A 10 16.72 26.70 -17.06
N ILE A 11 16.00 25.83 -17.77
CA ILE A 11 16.00 24.39 -17.50
C ILE A 11 17.09 23.76 -18.36
N ASN A 12 18.18 23.35 -17.71
CA ASN A 12 19.24 22.59 -18.38
C ASN A 12 18.74 21.16 -18.65
N LEU A 13 18.24 20.92 -19.87
CA LEU A 13 17.65 19.63 -20.28
C LEU A 13 18.66 18.46 -20.27
N ASN A 14 19.96 18.76 -20.18
CA ASN A 14 21.04 17.77 -20.15
C ASN A 14 21.34 17.23 -18.75
N THR A 15 20.75 17.81 -17.70
CA THR A 15 20.86 17.25 -16.34
C THR A 15 19.81 16.17 -16.15
N PRO A 16 20.20 14.88 -15.99
CA PRO A 16 19.24 13.84 -15.65
C PRO A 16 18.58 14.19 -14.30
N PRO A 17 17.27 13.90 -14.12
CA PRO A 17 16.58 14.22 -12.89
C PRO A 17 17.34 13.59 -11.72
N GLN A 18 17.80 14.45 -10.80
CA GLN A 18 18.60 14.05 -9.65
C GLN A 18 17.77 13.05 -8.84
N LYS A 19 18.12 11.76 -8.89
CA LYS A 19 17.47 10.73 -8.08
C LYS A 19 17.66 11.11 -6.61
N SER A 20 16.60 11.57 -5.96
CA SER A 20 16.58 11.84 -4.53
C SER A 20 17.17 10.62 -3.81
N LYS A 21 18.23 10.83 -3.01
CA LYS A 21 18.83 9.78 -2.19
C LYS A 21 17.71 9.10 -1.40
N LYS A 22 17.41 7.83 -1.72
CA LYS A 22 16.43 7.03 -0.96
C LYS A 22 16.92 7.00 0.48
N LEU A 23 16.20 7.67 1.39
CA LEU A 23 16.48 7.58 2.82
C LEU A 23 16.51 6.10 3.21
N LYS A 24 17.59 5.70 3.88
CA LYS A 24 17.84 4.31 4.31
C LYS A 24 16.64 3.79 5.10
N ASN A 25 16.22 2.55 4.78
CA ASN A 25 15.16 1.78 5.44
C ASN A 25 15.15 2.00 6.96
N LYS A 26 14.23 2.82 7.46
CA LYS A 26 13.81 2.71 8.87
C LYS A 26 12.94 1.47 8.96
N PHE A 27 13.42 0.47 9.68
CA PHE A 27 12.63 -0.71 9.99
C PHE A 27 11.40 -0.27 10.77
N ASN A 28 10.22 -0.44 10.19
CA ASN A 28 8.97 0.02 10.79
C ASN A 28 8.23 -1.22 11.31
N LEU A 29 8.26 -1.43 12.64
CA LEU A 29 7.62 -2.58 13.28
C LEU A 29 6.14 -2.71 12.88
N LEU A 30 5.45 -1.57 12.76
CA LEU A 30 4.07 -1.52 12.31
C LEU A 30 3.90 -2.07 10.88
N GLN A 31 4.85 -1.78 9.99
CA GLN A 31 4.84 -2.32 8.63
C GLN A 31 5.04 -3.84 8.63
N LEU A 32 5.86 -4.38 9.53
CA LEU A 32 6.04 -5.82 9.70
C LEU A 32 4.75 -6.48 10.19
N ILE A 33 4.12 -5.94 11.25
CA ILE A 33 2.86 -6.44 11.81
C ILE A 33 1.77 -6.47 10.74
N VAL A 34 1.58 -5.36 10.02
CA VAL A 34 0.58 -5.27 8.94
C VAL A 34 0.92 -6.22 7.79
N SER A 35 2.20 -6.36 7.45
CA SER A 35 2.61 -7.27 6.36
C SER A 35 2.36 -8.73 6.68
N ILE A 36 2.56 -9.14 7.94
CA ILE A 36 2.24 -10.48 8.41
C ILE A 36 0.72 -10.66 8.45
N ASN A 37 0.00 -9.71 9.03
CA ASN A 37 -1.46 -9.77 9.17
C ASN A 37 -2.18 -9.75 7.81
N SER A 38 -1.57 -9.17 6.77
CA SER A 38 -2.10 -9.06 5.41
C SER A 38 -1.27 -9.82 4.37
N PHE A 39 -0.61 -10.90 4.78
CA PHE A 39 0.29 -11.64 3.89
C PHE A 39 -0.42 -12.10 2.60
N PHE A 40 -1.68 -12.52 2.67
CA PHE A 40 -2.42 -13.05 1.53
C PHE A 40 -2.75 -11.99 0.46
N PRO A 41 -3.36 -10.82 0.80
CA PRO A 41 -3.49 -9.70 -0.14
C PRO A 41 -2.16 -9.25 -0.76
N LEU A 42 -1.08 -9.27 0.03
CA LEU A 42 0.26 -8.91 -0.46
C LEU A 42 0.81 -9.95 -1.45
N LEU A 43 0.50 -11.23 -1.26
CA LEU A 43 0.87 -12.30 -2.18
C LEU A 43 0.10 -12.18 -3.49
N ILE A 44 -1.20 -11.86 -3.45
CA ILE A 44 -2.01 -11.54 -4.64
C ILE A 44 -1.37 -10.37 -5.40
N TRP A 45 -1.03 -9.28 -4.70
CA TRP A 45 -0.37 -8.13 -5.34
C TRP A 45 0.95 -8.51 -6.02
N LYS A 46 1.79 -9.34 -5.37
CA LYS A 46 3.05 -9.83 -5.95
C LYS A 46 2.83 -10.65 -7.22
N LYS A 47 1.72 -11.39 -7.32
CA LYS A 47 1.37 -12.19 -8.51
C LYS A 47 0.75 -11.35 -9.63
N VAL A 48 -0.08 -10.36 -9.30
CA VAL A 48 -0.75 -9.50 -10.29
C VAL A 48 0.21 -8.47 -10.88
N LYS A 49 1.11 -7.90 -10.08
CA LYS A 49 2.05 -6.86 -10.52
C LYS A 49 2.82 -7.19 -11.81
N PRO A 50 3.46 -8.37 -11.98
CA PRO A 50 4.22 -8.69 -13.20
C PRO A 50 3.34 -8.88 -14.44
N THR A 51 2.05 -9.14 -14.29
CA THR A 51 1.11 -9.31 -15.42
C THR A 51 0.77 -7.99 -16.09
N ILE A 52 0.99 -6.86 -15.40
CA ILE A 52 0.64 -5.53 -15.89
C ILE A 52 1.76 -4.99 -16.80
N LYS A 53 1.51 -4.95 -18.11
CA LYS A 53 2.47 -4.45 -19.10
C LYS A 53 2.65 -2.93 -19.09
N GLN A 54 1.58 -2.19 -18.78
CA GLN A 54 1.57 -0.71 -18.82
C GLN A 54 1.79 -0.14 -17.43
N LYS A 55 2.75 0.77 -17.30
CA LYS A 55 3.16 1.31 -15.99
C LYS A 55 2.07 2.17 -15.37
N GLU A 56 1.24 2.83 -16.18
CA GLU A 56 0.14 3.69 -15.76
C GLU A 56 -0.91 2.91 -14.96
N TYR A 57 -1.17 1.64 -15.34
CA TYR A 57 -2.19 0.83 -14.67
C TYR A 57 -1.72 0.22 -13.35
N ILE A 58 -0.42 0.20 -13.06
CA ILE A 58 0.09 -0.36 -11.80
C ILE A 58 -0.57 0.31 -10.59
N ALA A 59 -0.78 1.63 -10.65
CA ALA A 59 -1.45 2.36 -9.57
C ALA A 59 -2.92 1.94 -9.40
N THR A 60 -3.66 1.83 -10.51
CA THR A 60 -5.08 1.42 -10.52
C THR A 60 -5.26 0.00 -10.02
N PHE A 61 -4.44 -0.94 -10.48
CA PHE A 61 -4.49 -2.33 -10.01
C PHE A 61 -4.11 -2.43 -8.53
N ARG A 62 -3.11 -1.65 -8.07
CA ARG A 62 -2.76 -1.63 -6.65
C ARG A 62 -3.92 -1.16 -5.79
N PHE A 63 -4.63 -0.13 -6.25
CA PHE A 63 -5.84 0.35 -5.58
C PHE A 63 -6.96 -0.70 -5.60
N ALA A 64 -7.21 -1.31 -6.76
CA ALA A 64 -8.23 -2.35 -6.90
C ALA A 64 -7.97 -3.56 -6.01
N VAL A 65 -6.74 -4.09 -5.98
CA VAL A 65 -6.35 -5.18 -5.06
C VAL A 65 -6.43 -4.71 -3.60
N GLY A 66 -6.07 -3.47 -3.32
CA GLY A 66 -6.17 -2.87 -1.99
C GLY A 66 -7.60 -2.87 -1.44
N ILE A 67 -8.58 -2.38 -2.22
CA ILE A 67 -9.97 -2.27 -1.77
C ILE A 67 -10.74 -3.59 -1.81
N THR A 68 -10.27 -4.58 -2.59
CA THR A 68 -10.94 -5.89 -2.71
C THR A 68 -10.29 -6.93 -1.81
N ALA A 69 -9.00 -7.23 -2.00
CA ALA A 69 -8.34 -8.35 -1.35
C ALA A 69 -8.17 -8.13 0.16
N PHE A 70 -7.86 -6.91 0.63
CA PHE A 70 -7.67 -6.65 2.06
C PHE A 70 -8.97 -6.81 2.85
N PRO A 71 -10.10 -6.17 2.49
CA PRO A 71 -11.35 -6.38 3.23
C PRO A 71 -11.81 -7.83 3.21
N ILE A 72 -11.78 -8.49 2.05
CA ILE A 72 -12.18 -9.91 1.93
C ILE A 72 -11.37 -10.78 2.89
N PHE A 73 -10.05 -10.60 2.92
CA PHE A 73 -9.18 -11.37 3.80
C PHE A 73 -9.46 -11.13 5.29
N TYR A 74 -9.67 -9.88 5.69
CA TYR A 74 -9.98 -9.54 7.08
C TYR A 74 -11.35 -10.08 7.53
N PHE A 75 -12.35 -10.10 6.64
CA PHE A 75 -13.62 -10.75 6.95
C PHE A 75 -13.49 -12.26 7.14
N ILE A 76 -12.66 -12.93 6.31
CA ILE A 76 -12.36 -14.36 6.47
C ILE A 76 -11.67 -14.61 7.82
N GLN A 77 -10.64 -13.81 8.17
CA GLN A 77 -9.96 -13.92 9.47
C GLN A 77 -10.90 -13.67 10.64
N LYS A 78 -11.80 -12.68 10.54
CA LYS A 78 -12.85 -12.42 11.54
C LYS A 78 -13.76 -13.64 11.70
N GLY A 79 -14.16 -14.28 10.61
CA GLY A 79 -14.96 -15.52 10.65
C GLY A 79 -14.25 -16.64 11.41
N ILE A 80 -12.97 -16.87 11.11
CA ILE A 80 -12.14 -17.87 11.79
C ILE A 80 -12.03 -17.54 13.30
N ILE A 81 -11.71 -16.30 13.66
CA ILE A 81 -11.55 -15.90 15.07
C ILE A 81 -12.88 -15.97 15.81
N THR A 82 -13.98 -15.57 15.17
CA THR A 82 -15.35 -15.68 15.74
C THR A 82 -15.67 -17.14 16.07
N TYR A 83 -15.28 -18.07 15.20
CA TYR A 83 -15.51 -19.49 15.41
C TYR A 83 -14.78 -20.04 16.66
N PHE A 84 -13.54 -19.62 16.92
CA PHE A 84 -12.75 -20.11 18.06
C PHE A 84 -12.95 -19.33 19.36
N PHE A 85 -13.10 -18.00 19.28
CA PHE A 85 -13.07 -17.08 20.42
C PHE A 85 -14.38 -16.32 20.64
N GLY A 86 -15.36 -16.49 19.76
CA GLY A 86 -16.66 -15.81 19.83
C GLY A 86 -16.71 -14.46 19.10
N SER A 87 -17.94 -13.99 18.90
CA SER A 87 -18.25 -12.84 18.04
C SER A 87 -17.59 -11.53 18.48
N THR A 88 -17.57 -11.25 19.79
CA THR A 88 -16.97 -10.02 20.34
C THR A 88 -15.50 -9.90 19.97
N ILE A 89 -14.73 -10.98 20.13
CA ILE A 89 -13.29 -11.00 19.85
C ILE A 89 -13.05 -10.88 18.33
N GLY A 90 -13.89 -11.51 17.51
CA GLY A 90 -13.83 -11.37 16.05
C GLY A 90 -14.01 -9.93 15.58
N TRP A 91 -14.96 -9.18 16.14
CA TRP A 91 -15.17 -7.76 15.81
C TRP A 91 -14.00 -6.88 16.26
N VAL A 92 -13.49 -7.09 17.47
CA VAL A 92 -12.30 -6.36 17.97
C VAL A 92 -11.10 -6.58 17.04
N TYR A 93 -10.85 -7.83 16.63
CA TYR A 93 -9.77 -8.14 15.70
C TYR A 93 -9.93 -7.45 14.33
N LEU A 94 -11.16 -7.42 13.79
CA LEU A 94 -11.44 -6.78 12.51
C LEU A 94 -11.12 -5.28 12.56
N ILE A 95 -11.60 -4.59 13.60
CA ILE A 95 -11.35 -3.15 13.81
C ILE A 95 -9.85 -2.90 13.96
N LEU A 96 -9.15 -3.71 14.77
CA LEU A 96 -7.71 -3.56 15.00
C LEU A 96 -6.90 -3.77 13.71
N SER A 97 -7.31 -4.71 12.85
CA SER A 97 -6.69 -4.97 11.55
C SER A 97 -6.79 -3.76 10.62
N PHE A 98 -7.99 -3.17 10.48
CA PHE A 98 -8.18 -1.95 9.70
C PHE A 98 -7.43 -0.76 10.29
N LEU A 99 -7.46 -0.60 11.61
CA LEU A 99 -6.76 0.49 12.31
C LEU A 99 -5.24 0.40 12.11
N SER A 100 -4.67 -0.80 12.12
CA SER A 100 -3.24 -1.03 11.88
C SER A 100 -2.82 -0.57 10.48
N VAL A 101 -3.62 -0.87 9.45
CA VAL A 101 -3.39 -0.40 8.08
C VAL A 101 -3.52 1.12 8.00
N PHE A 102 -4.56 1.69 8.60
CA PHE A 102 -4.77 3.13 8.63
C PHE A 102 -3.59 3.87 9.28
N LEU A 103 -3.14 3.41 10.45
CA LEU A 103 -1.96 3.95 11.14
C LEU A 103 -0.70 3.88 10.27
N LEU A 104 -0.49 2.76 9.56
CA LEU A 104 0.65 2.61 8.66
C LEU A 104 0.62 3.67 7.54
N THR A 105 -0.55 3.95 6.97
CA THR A 105 -0.67 4.99 5.92
C THR A 105 -0.39 6.40 6.44
N LYS A 106 -0.66 6.67 7.71
CA LYS A 106 -0.41 7.99 8.33
C LYS A 106 1.06 8.15 8.71
N THR A 107 1.70 7.11 9.22
CA THR A 107 3.11 7.10 9.66
C THR A 107 4.09 7.19 8.49
N HIS A 108 3.71 6.72 7.30
CA HIS A 108 4.55 6.75 6.10
C HIS A 108 4.35 8.04 5.25
N LYS A 109 3.70 9.07 5.79
CA LYS A 109 3.49 10.37 5.17
C LYS A 109 4.51 11.38 5.70
#